data_AF-A0A7C5G531-F1
#
_entry.id   AF-A0A7C5G531-F1
#
_cell.length_a   1.000
_cell.length_b   1.000
_cell.length_c   1.000
_cell.angle_alpha   90.00
_cell.angle_beta   90.00
_cell.angle_gamma   90.00
#
_symmetry.space_group_name_H-M   'P 1'
#
loop_
_entity.id
_entity.type
_entity.pdbx_description
1 polymer ?
#
loop_
_entity_poly.entity_id
_entity_poly.type
_entity_poly.pdbx_seq_one_letter_code
_entity_poly.pdbx_strand_id
1 'polypeptide(L)'
;MPETQLLLAERVKLLEQLASLVRRQEQLVDQGLLDDLLGLLAAKDKVLAGLEQLEGKLAQLQTLEGTGEISSAGLADIACLTLDRCRQLFQEILERERICEAKMRARREEIAQALATLADVARAHEAYQASQFGPENPGQIWSEA
;
A
#
# COMPACT_ATOMS: atom_id res chain seq x y z
N MET A 1 -31.83 19.36 3.62
CA MET A 1 -32.06 18.01 4.20
C MET A 1 -31.94 16.83 3.22
N PRO A 2 -32.27 16.89 1.91
CA PRO A 2 -31.90 15.80 0.97
C PRO A 2 -30.40 15.78 0.64
N GLU A 3 -29.73 16.93 0.73
CA GLU A 3 -28.30 17.09 0.38
C GLU A 3 -27.35 16.34 1.32
N THR A 4 -27.59 16.36 2.63
CA THR A 4 -26.79 15.63 3.63
C THR A 4 -26.87 14.12 3.46
N GLN A 5 -28.04 13.58 3.12
CA GLN A 5 -28.21 12.15 2.81
C GLN A 5 -27.48 11.75 1.53
N LEU A 6 -27.54 12.60 0.50
CA LEU A 6 -26.82 12.38 -0.77
C LEU A 6 -25.30 12.33 -0.54
N LEU A 7 -24.76 13.26 0.25
CA LEU A 7 -23.34 13.29 0.58
C LEU A 7 -22.92 12.08 1.43
N LEU A 8 -23.75 11.63 2.38
CA LEU A 8 -23.46 10.40 3.14
C LEU A 8 -23.48 9.15 2.25
N ALA A 9 -24.41 9.06 1.31
CA ALA A 9 -24.45 7.96 0.33
C ALA A 9 -23.23 7.99 -0.60
N GLU A 10 -22.81 9.18 -1.04
CA GLU A 10 -21.60 9.35 -1.86
C GLU A 10 -20.33 8.99 -1.07
N ARG A 11 -20.27 9.31 0.23
CA ARG A 11 -19.19 8.86 1.13
C ARG A 11 -19.09 7.34 1.18
N VAL A 12 -20.21 6.65 1.38
CA VAL A 12 -20.24 5.17 1.40
C VAL A 12 -19.73 4.62 0.08
N LYS A 13 -20.20 5.17 -1.05
CA LYS A 13 -19.77 4.72 -2.38
C LYS A 13 -18.26 4.87 -2.59
N LEU A 14 -17.68 6.00 -2.18
CA LEU A 14 -16.23 6.21 -2.27
C LEU A 14 -15.46 5.26 -1.35
N LEU A 15 -15.94 5.01 -0.13
CA LEU A 15 -15.33 4.03 0.78
C LEU A 15 -15.44 2.59 0.26
N GLU A 16 -16.53 2.22 -0.40
CA GLU A 16 -16.68 0.91 -1.04
C GLU A 16 -15.75 0.75 -2.25
N GLN A 17 -15.59 1.81 -3.05
CA GLN A 17 -14.59 1.86 -4.11
C GLN A 17 -13.19 1.69 -3.54
N LEU A 18 -12.84 2.43 -2.49
CA LEU A 18 -11.53 2.30 -1.84
C LEU A 18 -11.31 0.89 -1.28
N ALA A 19 -12.29 0.32 -0.57
CA ALA A 19 -12.22 -1.05 -0.07
C ALA A 19 -12.01 -2.07 -1.19
N SER A 20 -12.65 -1.88 -2.35
CA SER A 20 -12.44 -2.74 -3.52
C SER A 20 -11.01 -2.63 -4.09
N LEU A 21 -10.45 -1.42 -4.13
CA LEU A 21 -9.08 -1.18 -4.57
C LEU A 21 -8.07 -1.80 -3.59
N VAL A 22 -8.30 -1.69 -2.29
CA VAL A 22 -7.42 -2.29 -1.28
C VAL A 22 -7.48 -3.82 -1.32
N ARG A 23 -8.64 -4.43 -1.55
CA ARG A 23 -8.73 -5.89 -1.80
C ARG A 23 -7.96 -6.29 -3.06
N ARG A 24 -8.00 -5.47 -4.11
CA ARG A 24 -7.23 -5.73 -5.33
C ARG A 24 -5.73 -5.55 -5.11
N GLN A 25 -5.32 -4.56 -4.32
CA GLN A 25 -3.94 -4.36 -3.89
C GLN A 25 -3.39 -5.61 -3.22
N GLU A 26 -4.12 -6.17 -2.27
CA GLU A 26 -3.72 -7.39 -1.57
C GLU A 26 -3.46 -8.55 -2.55
N GLN A 27 -4.35 -8.76 -3.53
CA GLN A 27 -4.16 -9.78 -4.57
C GLN A 27 -2.91 -9.52 -5.41
N LEU A 28 -2.63 -8.28 -5.79
CA LEU A 28 -1.45 -7.93 -6.58
C LEU A 28 -0.16 -8.10 -5.79
N VAL A 29 -0.17 -7.76 -4.50
CA VAL A 29 0.96 -7.99 -3.58
C VAL A 29 1.24 -9.48 -3.43
N ASP A 30 0.20 -10.30 -3.27
CA ASP A 30 0.32 -11.76 -3.19
C ASP A 30 0.86 -12.36 -4.50
N GLN A 31 0.48 -11.81 -5.65
CA GLN A 31 0.96 -12.25 -6.97
C GLN A 31 2.34 -11.67 -7.34
N GLY A 32 2.82 -10.63 -6.65
CA GLY A 32 4.08 -9.95 -6.97
C GLY A 32 4.04 -9.05 -8.21
N LEU A 33 2.85 -8.64 -8.64
CA LEU A 33 2.67 -7.79 -9.82
C LEU A 33 2.82 -6.31 -9.45
N LEU A 34 4.07 -5.86 -9.36
CA LEU A 34 4.42 -4.51 -8.89
C LEU A 34 4.05 -3.40 -9.89
N ASP A 35 4.06 -3.67 -11.19
CA ASP A 35 3.70 -2.66 -12.21
C ASP A 35 2.21 -2.30 -12.14
N ASP A 36 1.35 -3.30 -11.95
CA ASP A 36 -0.10 -3.11 -11.75
C ASP A 36 -0.41 -2.38 -10.44
N LEU A 37 0.48 -2.49 -9.44
CA LEU A 37 0.34 -1.82 -8.15
C LEU A 37 0.45 -0.29 -8.29
N LEU A 38 1.33 0.22 -9.16
CA LEU A 38 1.48 1.67 -9.40
C LEU A 38 0.20 2.28 -9.99
N GLY A 39 -0.41 1.61 -10.96
CA GLY A 39 -1.70 2.03 -11.53
C GLY A 39 -2.82 2.02 -10.49
N LEU A 40 -2.80 1.04 -9.59
CA LEU A 40 -3.76 0.93 -8.49
C LEU A 40 -3.58 2.04 -7.44
N LEU A 41 -2.34 2.41 -7.11
CA LEU A 41 -2.05 3.52 -6.20
C LEU A 41 -2.61 4.84 -6.74
N ALA A 42 -2.41 5.14 -8.02
CA ALA A 42 -2.99 6.32 -8.66
C ALA A 42 -4.53 6.32 -8.65
N ALA A 43 -5.16 5.14 -8.71
CA ALA A 43 -6.62 5.02 -8.55
C ALA A 43 -7.06 5.29 -7.10
N LYS A 44 -6.31 4.83 -6.11
CA LYS A 44 -6.57 5.11 -4.69
C LYS A 44 -6.46 6.60 -4.37
N ASP A 45 -5.43 7.27 -4.88
CA ASP A 45 -5.23 8.72 -4.66
C ASP A 45 -6.43 9.54 -5.17
N LYS A 46 -7.00 9.17 -6.32
CA LYS A 46 -8.21 9.82 -6.85
C LYS A 46 -9.42 9.64 -5.93
N VAL A 47 -9.60 8.45 -5.37
CA VAL A 47 -10.71 8.16 -4.45
C VAL A 47 -10.52 8.91 -3.12
N LEU A 48 -9.29 8.96 -2.60
CA LEU A 48 -8.95 9.73 -1.40
C LEU A 48 -9.19 11.23 -1.59
N ALA A 49 -8.77 11.80 -2.72
CA ALA A 49 -9.06 13.20 -3.04
C ALA A 49 -10.58 13.47 -3.11
N GLY A 50 -11.35 12.52 -3.63
CA GLY A 50 -12.82 12.60 -3.62
C GLY A 50 -13.41 12.57 -2.20
N LEU A 51 -12.87 11.72 -1.32
CA LEU A 51 -13.28 11.65 0.09
C LEU A 51 -12.96 12.96 0.83
N GLU A 52 -11.77 13.52 0.66
CA GLU A 52 -11.37 14.78 1.28
C GLU A 52 -12.29 15.95 0.87
N GLN A 53 -12.60 16.05 -0.43
CA GLN A 53 -13.52 17.06 -0.93
C GLN A 53 -14.93 16.89 -0.33
N LEU A 54 -15.39 15.65 -0.21
CA LEU A 54 -16.70 15.34 0.35
C LEU A 54 -16.77 15.64 1.86
N GLU A 55 -15.72 15.34 2.60
CA GLU A 55 -15.61 15.69 4.03
C GLU A 55 -15.61 17.21 4.24
N GLY A 56 -14.94 17.97 3.37
CA GLY A 56 -15.02 19.43 3.36
C GLY A 56 -16.45 19.95 3.18
N LYS A 57 -17.24 19.37 2.26
CA LYS A 57 -18.65 19.73 2.04
C LYS A 57 -19.53 19.40 3.25
N LEU A 58 -19.34 18.21 3.84
CA LEU A 58 -20.07 17.81 5.05
C LEU A 58 -19.78 18.75 6.24
N ALA A 59 -18.52 19.14 6.44
CA ALA A 59 -18.14 20.07 7.50
C ALA A 59 -18.77 21.46 7.33
N GLN A 60 -18.87 21.96 6.10
CA GLN A 60 -19.55 23.21 5.79
C GLN A 60 -21.06 23.15 6.11
N LEU A 61 -21.73 22.06 5.74
CA LEU A 61 -23.16 21.88 6.06
C LEU A 61 -23.42 21.77 7.55
N GLN A 62 -22.57 21.06 8.31
CA GLN A 62 -22.67 20.97 9.78
C GLN A 62 -22.51 22.34 10.45
N THR A 63 -21.64 23.18 9.92
CA THR A 63 -21.42 24.56 10.41
C THR A 63 -22.64 25.45 10.15
N LEU A 64 -23.32 25.25 9.01
CA LEU A 64 -24.55 25.96 8.65
C LEU A 64 -25.77 25.49 9.46
N GLU A 65 -25.90 24.18 9.71
CA GLU A 65 -26.98 23.58 10.50
C GLU A 65 -26.88 23.88 12.02
N GLY A 66 -25.68 24.16 12.54
CA GLY A 66 -25.46 24.59 13.93
C GLY A 66 -26.13 25.93 14.33
N THR A 67 -26.83 26.59 13.40
CA THR A 67 -27.59 27.82 13.62
C THR A 67 -29.11 27.62 13.77
N GLY A 68 -29.64 26.39 13.68
CA GLY A 68 -31.07 26.15 13.87
C GLY A 68 -31.47 24.68 13.94
N GLU A 69 -32.15 24.34 15.03
CA GLU A 69 -32.72 23.03 15.40
C GLU A 69 -33.29 22.21 14.23
N ILE A 70 -32.78 20.99 14.04
CA ILE A 70 -33.53 19.95 13.34
C ILE A 70 -33.51 18.67 14.19
N SER A 71 -34.58 18.54 14.98
CA SER A 71 -35.03 17.29 15.56
C SER A 71 -35.57 16.38 14.45
N SER A 72 -34.96 15.21 14.27
CA SER A 72 -35.54 14.14 13.46
C SER A 72 -34.97 12.78 13.86
N ALA A 73 -35.67 12.12 14.78
CA ALA A 73 -35.31 10.79 15.29
C ALA A 73 -35.27 9.71 14.18
N GLY A 74 -36.06 9.84 13.11
CA GLY A 74 -36.02 8.88 11.98
C GLY A 74 -34.85 9.09 11.02
N LEU A 75 -34.34 10.32 10.90
CA LEU A 75 -33.10 10.60 10.17
C LEU A 75 -31.87 10.12 10.94
N ALA A 76 -31.94 10.16 12.28
CA ALA A 76 -30.86 9.69 13.15
C ALA A 76 -30.57 8.20 12.92
N ASP A 77 -31.58 7.35 12.77
CA ASP A 77 -31.39 5.90 12.58
C ASP A 77 -30.72 5.57 11.23
N ILE A 78 -31.17 6.18 10.14
CA ILE A 78 -30.58 5.96 8.80
C ILE A 78 -29.16 6.53 8.74
N ALA A 79 -28.94 7.71 9.32
CA ALA A 79 -27.61 8.29 9.42
C ALA A 79 -26.68 7.42 10.29
N CYS A 80 -27.19 6.86 11.39
CA CYS A 80 -26.45 5.95 12.27
C CYS A 80 -25.97 4.71 11.51
N LEU A 81 -26.87 4.01 10.82
CA LEU A 81 -26.51 2.83 10.00
C LEU A 81 -25.48 3.17 8.92
N THR A 82 -25.64 4.33 8.28
CA THR A 82 -24.73 4.78 7.21
C THR A 82 -23.34 5.12 7.77
N LEU A 83 -23.27 5.75 8.95
CA LEU A 83 -22.03 6.07 9.63
C LEU A 83 -21.32 4.82 10.17
N ASP A 84 -22.07 3.85 10.70
CA ASP A 84 -21.53 2.56 11.13
C ASP A 84 -20.95 1.80 9.94
N ARG A 85 -21.63 1.81 8.79
CA ARG A 85 -21.10 1.23 7.55
C ARG A 85 -19.80 1.91 7.12
N CYS A 86 -19.73 3.24 7.17
CA CYS A 86 -18.51 3.98 6.88
C CYS A 86 -17.36 3.55 7.83
N ARG A 87 -17.66 3.44 9.13
CA ARG A 87 -16.68 3.01 10.14
C ARG A 87 -16.15 1.59 9.86
N GLN A 88 -17.04 0.66 9.52
CA GLN A 88 -16.66 -0.71 9.16
C GLN A 88 -15.75 -0.75 7.92
N LEU A 89 -16.12 -0.01 6.86
CA LEU A 89 -15.30 0.07 5.65
C LEU A 89 -13.93 0.67 5.93
N PHE A 90 -13.87 1.72 6.75
CA PHE A 90 -12.61 2.36 7.11
C PHE A 90 -11.69 1.42 7.90
N GLN A 91 -12.23 0.67 8.87
CA GLN A 91 -11.48 -0.34 9.61
C GLN A 91 -10.97 -1.46 8.69
N GLU A 92 -11.80 -1.93 7.76
CA GLU A 92 -11.37 -2.93 6.76
C GLU A 92 -10.21 -2.40 5.91
N ILE A 93 -10.32 -1.16 5.42
CA ILE A 93 -9.29 -0.52 4.59
C ILE A 93 -7.97 -0.44 5.36
N LEU A 94 -7.98 0.06 6.59
CA LEU A 94 -6.77 0.21 7.40
C LEU A 94 -6.08 -1.11 7.70
N GLU A 95 -6.84 -2.14 8.08
CA GLU A 95 -6.24 -3.44 8.41
C GLU A 95 -5.60 -4.08 7.18
N ARG A 96 -6.25 -4.01 6.02
CA ARG A 96 -5.69 -4.55 4.78
C ARG A 96 -4.47 -3.78 4.29
N GLU A 97 -4.47 -2.45 4.41
CA GLU A 97 -3.28 -1.64 4.08
C GLU A 97 -2.09 -2.04 4.95
N ARG A 98 -2.30 -2.18 6.26
CA ARG A 98 -1.27 -2.63 7.19
C ARG A 98 -0.72 -4.01 6.82
N ILE A 99 -1.59 -4.94 6.43
CA ILE A 99 -1.17 -6.28 5.97
C ILE A 99 -0.35 -6.17 4.67
N CYS A 100 -0.82 -5.40 3.69
CA CYS A 100 -0.12 -5.21 2.41
C CYS A 100 1.27 -4.60 2.62
N GLU A 101 1.37 -3.56 3.44
CA GLU A 101 2.63 -2.90 3.77
C GLU A 101 3.63 -3.89 4.40
N ALA A 102 3.16 -4.71 5.36
CA ALA A 102 3.98 -5.73 5.99
C ALA A 102 4.50 -6.78 4.98
N LYS A 103 3.62 -7.27 4.10
CA LYS A 103 3.99 -8.22 3.04
C LYS A 103 5.02 -7.63 2.07
N MET A 104 4.81 -6.40 1.61
CA MET A 104 5.73 -5.73 0.70
C MET A 104 7.11 -5.49 1.36
N ARG A 105 7.13 -5.11 2.65
CA ARG A 105 8.37 -4.94 3.40
C ARG A 105 9.14 -6.25 3.53
N ALA A 106 8.46 -7.35 3.88
CA ALA A 106 9.07 -8.67 3.99
C ALA A 106 9.68 -9.11 2.65
N ARG A 107 8.94 -8.95 1.56
CA ARG A 107 9.42 -9.32 0.21
C ARG A 107 10.63 -8.50 -0.23
N ARG A 108 10.68 -7.21 0.11
CA ARG A 108 11.86 -6.36 -0.14
C ARG A 108 13.09 -6.90 0.59
N GLU A 109 12.92 -7.33 1.84
CA GLU A 109 14.00 -7.90 2.65
C GLU A 109 14.51 -9.23 2.07
N GLU A 110 13.60 -10.11 1.66
CA GLU A 110 13.95 -11.37 0.98
C GLU A 110 14.78 -11.14 -0.30
N ILE A 111 14.37 -10.17 -1.12
CA ILE A 111 15.11 -9.81 -2.34
C ILE A 111 16.49 -9.24 -1.99
N ALA A 112 16.58 -8.36 -1.00
CA ALA A 112 17.86 -7.79 -0.55
C ALA A 112 18.83 -8.88 -0.07
N GLN A 113 18.32 -9.84 0.72
CA GLN A 113 19.10 -10.97 1.20
C GLN A 113 19.57 -11.87 0.04
N ALA A 114 18.68 -12.17 -0.92
CA ALA A 114 19.03 -12.96 -2.10
C ALA A 114 20.11 -12.28 -2.97
N LEU A 115 20.01 -10.96 -3.16
CA LEU A 115 21.01 -10.17 -3.88
C LEU A 115 22.36 -10.16 -3.15
N ALA A 116 22.37 -10.02 -1.83
CA ALA A 116 23.59 -10.09 -1.03
C ALA A 116 24.28 -11.46 -1.18
N THR A 117 23.51 -12.56 -1.10
CA THR A 117 24.05 -13.91 -1.30
C THR A 117 24.60 -14.13 -2.72
N LEU A 118 23.91 -13.62 -3.75
CA LEU A 118 24.43 -13.67 -5.13
C LEU A 118 25.74 -12.90 -5.28
N ALA A 119 25.84 -11.72 -4.68
CA ALA A 119 27.07 -10.93 -4.68
C ALA A 119 28.22 -11.64 -3.93
N ASP A 120 27.92 -12.32 -2.81
CA ASP A 120 28.90 -13.12 -2.07
C ASP A 120 29.43 -14.30 -2.90
N VAL A 121 28.53 -15.01 -3.59
CA VAL A 121 28.91 -16.10 -4.49
C VAL A 121 29.75 -15.60 -5.67
N ALA A 122 29.37 -14.48 -6.28
CA ALA A 122 30.13 -13.88 -7.37
C ALA A 122 31.55 -13.49 -6.91
N ARG A 123 31.68 -12.84 -5.74
CA ARG A 123 32.99 -12.50 -5.15
C ARG A 123 33.83 -13.72 -4.82
N ALA A 124 33.23 -14.78 -4.29
CA ALA A 124 33.93 -16.02 -4.00
C ALA A 124 34.43 -16.72 -5.29
N HIS A 125 33.61 -16.70 -6.34
CA HIS A 125 33.98 -17.24 -7.64
C HIS A 125 35.11 -16.44 -8.31
N GLU A 126 35.06 -15.11 -8.27
CA GLU A 126 36.14 -14.23 -8.73
C GLU A 126 37.45 -14.48 -7.96
N ALA A 127 37.39 -14.62 -6.63
CA ALA A 127 38.55 -14.93 -5.81
C ALA A 127 39.12 -16.32 -6.14
N TYR A 128 38.26 -17.32 -6.37
CA TYR A 128 38.69 -18.66 -6.77
C TYR A 128 39.39 -18.64 -8.14
N GLN A 129 38.81 -17.95 -9.13
CA GLN A 129 39.44 -17.78 -10.45
C GLN A 129 40.78 -17.03 -10.34
N ALA A 130 40.84 -15.93 -9.59
CA ALA A 130 42.08 -15.19 -9.37
C ALA A 130 43.16 -16.04 -8.67
N SER A 131 42.77 -16.95 -7.78
CA SER A 131 43.70 -17.89 -7.12
C SER A 131 44.16 -19.03 -8.04
N GLN A 132 43.33 -19.43 -9.01
CA GLN A 132 43.67 -20.45 -10.00
C GLN A 132 44.62 -19.92 -11.10
N PHE A 133 44.63 -18.60 -11.31
CA PHE A 133 45.55 -17.88 -12.20
C PHE A 133 46.64 -17.08 -11.43
N GLY A 134 46.82 -17.33 -10.13
CA GLY A 134 47.90 -16.74 -9.32
C GLY A 134 49.27 -17.33 -9.67
N PRO A 135 50.35 -16.52 -9.54
CA PRO A 135 51.39 -16.37 -10.54
C PRO A 135 52.13 -17.68 -10.83
N GLU A 136 52.34 -17.98 -12.12
CA GLU A 136 53.44 -18.86 -12.53
C GLU A 136 54.68 -18.42 -11.78
N ASN A 137 55.15 -19.28 -10.87
CA ASN A 137 56.36 -19.06 -10.10
C ASN A 137 57.54 -19.01 -11.08
N PRO A 138 58.14 -17.83 -11.38
CA PRO A 138 59.26 -17.74 -12.30
C PRO A 138 60.58 -18.11 -11.61
N GLY A 139 60.53 -18.68 -10.38
CA GLY A 139 61.69 -18.92 -9.54
C GLY A 139 62.30 -20.32 -9.61
N GLN A 140 61.76 -21.24 -10.42
CA GLN A 140 62.32 -22.59 -10.60
C GLN A 140 62.72 -22.84 -12.05
N ILE A 141 63.72 -22.10 -12.53
CA ILE A 141 64.35 -22.35 -13.83
C ILE A 141 65.89 -22.30 -13.61
N TRP A 142 66.48 -23.51 -13.41
CA TRP A 142 67.91 -23.93 -13.41
C TRP A 142 68.74 -23.68 -12.12
N SER A 143 69.17 -24.73 -11.38
CA SER A 143 70.26 -25.71 -11.61
C SER A 143 71.64 -25.12 -11.28
N GLU A 144 72.24 -25.48 -10.14
CA GLU A 144 73.31 -26.52 -10.07
C GLU A 144 74.37 -26.38 -11.17
N ALA A 145 75.54 -25.84 -10.81
CA ALA A 145 76.91 -26.30 -11.11
C ALA A 145 77.94 -25.19 -10.83
#